data_AF-A0A0N4YW59-F1
#
_entry.id   AF-A0A0N4YW59-F1
#
_cell.length_a   1.000
_cell.length_b   1.000
_cell.length_c   1.000
_cell.angle_alpha   90.00
_cell.angle_beta   90.00
_cell.angle_gamma   90.00
#
_symmetry.space_group_name_H-M   'P 1'
#
loop_
_entity.id
_entity.type
_entity.pdbx_description
1 polymer ?
#
loop_
_entity_poly.entity_id
_entity_poly.type
_entity_poly.pdbx_seq_one_letter_code
_entity_poly.pdbx_strand_id
1 'polypeptide(L)'
;LQAKYYYDRYNCRYFAPFILLFLYSLLGAWIFYLVEYENEKEMKVKELMDLERLRRQSFLRFVDLFRHKRHNERQNRSRELLLWYEKELEKVKLPEALEWDMWGALFYVGTIFTTIGYGNIVPRTIMGRALSVVYAIIGRPSSL
;
A
#
# COMPACT_ATOMS: atom_id res chain seq x y z
N LEU A 1 41.43 23.17 -13.19
CA LEU A 1 42.59 22.42 -12.67
C LEU A 1 42.50 22.15 -11.15
N GLN A 2 42.00 23.08 -10.32
CA GLN A 2 41.78 22.84 -8.88
C GLN A 2 40.62 21.86 -8.57
N ALA A 3 39.52 21.88 -9.35
CA ALA A 3 38.40 20.96 -9.14
C ALA A 3 38.79 19.48 -9.36
N LYS A 4 39.69 19.20 -10.32
CA LYS A 4 40.21 17.86 -10.61
C LYS A 4 41.15 17.35 -9.50
N TYR A 5 41.93 18.26 -8.90
CA TYR A 5 42.86 17.95 -7.81
C TYR A 5 42.16 17.56 -6.49
N TYR A 6 41.04 18.21 -6.15
CA TYR A 6 40.21 17.79 -5.02
C TYR A 6 39.46 16.48 -5.29
N TYR A 7 39.11 16.21 -6.55
CA TYR A 7 38.40 15.00 -6.97
C TYR A 7 39.23 13.71 -6.81
N ASP A 8 40.53 13.75 -7.14
CA ASP A 8 41.41 12.57 -7.09
C ASP A 8 41.98 12.28 -5.69
N ARG A 9 41.97 13.25 -4.75
CA ARG A 9 42.66 13.12 -3.46
C ARG A 9 41.86 12.48 -2.33
N TYR A 10 40.53 12.36 -2.45
CA TYR A 10 39.65 11.89 -1.37
C TYR A 10 39.06 10.48 -1.54
N ASN A 11 39.43 9.72 -2.58
CA ASN A 11 38.77 8.42 -2.88
C ASN A 11 37.24 8.53 -3.05
N CYS A 12 36.69 9.75 -3.16
CA CYS A 12 35.26 10.07 -3.28
C CYS A 12 34.62 9.54 -4.57
N ARG A 13 35.44 9.12 -5.54
CA ARG A 13 34.98 8.54 -6.81
C ARG A 13 34.16 7.26 -6.60
N TYR A 14 34.45 6.50 -5.54
CA TYR A 14 33.67 5.31 -5.19
C TYR A 14 32.40 5.64 -4.41
N PHE A 15 32.41 6.66 -3.55
CA PHE A 15 31.27 7.00 -2.67
C PHE A 15 30.22 7.89 -3.35
N ALA A 16 30.62 8.75 -4.28
CA ALA A 16 29.73 9.65 -5.01
C ALA A 16 28.49 8.96 -5.65
N PRO A 17 28.62 7.82 -6.37
CA PRO A 17 27.45 7.14 -6.93
C PRO A 17 26.51 6.57 -5.85
N PHE A 18 27.04 6.07 -4.73
CA PHE A 18 26.21 5.59 -3.63
C PHE A 18 25.45 6.74 -2.96
N ILE A 19 26.10 7.90 -2.78
CA ILE A 19 25.45 9.10 -2.23
C ILE A 19 24.36 9.60 -3.18
N LEU A 20 24.64 9.66 -4.48
CA LEU A 20 23.67 10.09 -5.48
C LEU A 20 22.47 9.13 -5.54
N LEU A 21 22.71 7.82 -5.51
CA LEU A 21 21.66 6.81 -5.46
C LEU A 21 20.83 6.91 -4.17
N PHE A 22 21.47 7.15 -3.03
CA PHE A 22 20.79 7.34 -1.76
C PHE A 22 19.87 8.58 -1.79
N LEU A 23 20.37 9.71 -2.28
CA LEU A 23 19.58 10.93 -2.45
C LEU A 23 18.45 10.75 -3.46
N TYR A 24 18.70 10.06 -4.58
CA TYR A 24 17.69 9.72 -5.58
C TYR A 24 16.58 8.83 -5.01
N SER A 25 16.95 7.87 -4.16
CA SER A 25 16.01 6.99 -3.46
C SER A 25 15.15 7.76 -2.45
N LEU A 26 15.76 8.64 -1.66
CA LEU A 26 15.04 9.49 -0.71
C LEU A 26 14.06 10.44 -1.41
N LEU A 27 14.49 11.07 -2.52
CA LEU A 27 13.64 11.95 -3.31
C LEU A 27 12.47 11.19 -3.93
N GLY A 28 12.73 10.01 -4.50
CA GLY A 28 11.69 9.13 -5.02
C GLY A 28 10.70 8.73 -3.93
N ALA A 29 11.20 8.25 -2.79
CA ALA A 29 10.39 7.82 -1.66
C ALA A 29 9.49 8.96 -1.16
N TRP A 30 10.04 10.17 -1.04
CA TRP A 30 9.29 11.33 -0.61
C TRP A 30 8.17 11.69 -1.61
N ILE A 31 8.45 11.67 -2.92
CA ILE A 31 7.42 11.90 -3.95
C ILE A 31 6.32 10.87 -3.85
N PHE A 32 6.65 9.57 -3.82
CA PHE A 32 5.63 8.52 -3.76
C PHE A 32 4.83 8.56 -2.46
N TYR A 33 5.48 8.82 -1.33
CA TYR A 33 4.82 9.05 -0.06
C TYR A 33 3.79 10.18 -0.18
N LEU A 34 4.16 11.34 -0.71
CA LEU A 34 3.22 12.48 -0.85
C LEU A 34 2.02 12.15 -1.74
N VAL A 35 2.23 11.34 -2.79
CA VAL A 35 1.20 11.05 -3.79
C VAL A 35 0.26 9.93 -3.37
N GLU A 36 0.77 8.88 -2.73
CA GLU A 36 0.00 7.68 -2.43
C GLU A 36 -0.50 7.63 -0.97
N TYR A 37 0.17 8.28 -0.02
CA TYR A 37 -0.18 8.19 1.40
C TYR A 37 -1.62 8.63 1.71
N GLU A 38 -2.05 9.79 1.17
CA GLU A 38 -3.40 10.28 1.46
C GLU A 38 -4.47 9.36 0.86
N ASN A 39 -4.27 8.92 -0.39
CA ASN A 39 -5.19 8.01 -1.06
C ASN A 39 -5.28 6.67 -0.31
N GLU A 40 -4.15 6.11 0.13
CA GLU A 40 -4.13 4.88 0.93
C GLU A 40 -4.87 5.05 2.26
N LYS A 41 -4.60 6.15 2.97
CA LYS A 41 -5.28 6.46 4.22
C LYS A 41 -6.79 6.54 4.05
N GLU A 42 -7.28 7.22 3.02
CA GLU A 42 -8.71 7.28 2.71
C GLU A 42 -9.31 5.90 2.40
N MET A 43 -8.60 5.06 1.63
CA MET A 43 -9.04 3.70 1.35
C MET A 43 -9.16 2.87 2.62
N LYS A 44 -8.18 2.96 3.54
CA LYS A 44 -8.21 2.21 4.80
C LYS A 44 -9.34 2.65 5.72
N VAL A 45 -9.65 3.94 5.72
CA VAL A 45 -10.84 4.45 6.44
C VAL A 45 -12.12 3.86 5.85
N LYS A 46 -12.23 3.78 4.51
CA LYS A 46 -13.40 3.16 3.86
C LYS A 46 -13.50 1.66 4.16
N GLU A 47 -12.39 0.92 4.08
CA GLU A 47 -12.31 -0.51 4.42
C GLU A 47 -12.74 -0.77 5.88
N LEU A 48 -12.24 0.05 6.83
CA LEU A 48 -12.65 -0.02 8.23
C LEU A 48 -14.15 0.27 8.40
N MET A 49 -14.67 1.31 7.74
CA MET A 49 -16.10 1.64 7.80
C MET A 49 -16.99 0.52 7.26
N ASP A 50 -16.58 -0.13 6.16
CA ASP A 50 -17.33 -1.24 5.58
C ASP A 50 -17.31 -2.48 6.49
N LEU A 51 -16.18 -2.75 7.14
CA LEU A 51 -16.07 -3.79 8.15
C LEU A 51 -16.94 -3.52 9.39
N GLU A 52 -16.97 -2.28 9.87
CA GLU A 52 -17.84 -1.88 10.98
C GLU A 52 -19.33 -1.95 10.62
N ARG A 53 -19.68 -1.60 9.37
CA ARG A 53 -21.04 -1.75 8.85
C ARG A 53 -21.45 -3.22 8.82
N LEU A 54 -20.60 -4.10 8.31
CA LEU A 54 -20.86 -5.54 8.29
C LEU A 54 -21.02 -6.08 9.71
N ARG A 55 -20.13 -5.71 10.65
CA ARG A 55 -20.23 -6.11 12.06
C ARG A 55 -21.57 -5.68 12.68
N ARG A 56 -21.96 -4.42 12.48
CA ARG A 56 -23.21 -3.87 13.03
C ARG A 56 -24.44 -4.55 12.42
N GLN A 57 -24.48 -4.72 11.11
CA GLN A 57 -25.59 -5.39 10.44
C GLN A 57 -25.73 -6.86 10.87
N SER A 58 -24.60 -7.56 10.99
CA SER A 58 -24.55 -8.95 11.47
C SER A 58 -25.10 -9.05 12.89
N PHE A 59 -24.69 -8.14 13.78
CA PHE A 59 -25.21 -8.09 15.14
C PHE A 59 -26.73 -7.86 15.18
N LEU A 60 -27.25 -6.89 14.41
CA LEU A 60 -28.69 -6.60 14.39
C LEU A 60 -29.51 -7.78 13.86
N ARG A 61 -29.06 -8.42 12.77
CA ARG A 61 -29.74 -9.61 12.22
C ARG A 61 -29.66 -10.80 13.18
N PHE A 62 -28.53 -10.96 13.86
CA PHE A 62 -28.39 -11.98 14.89
C PHE A 62 -29.37 -11.72 16.04
N VAL A 63 -29.44 -10.51 16.59
CA VAL A 63 -30.42 -10.18 17.65
C VAL A 63 -31.86 -10.44 17.21
N ASP A 64 -32.23 -10.08 15.96
CA ASP A 64 -33.57 -10.35 15.42
C ASP A 64 -33.90 -11.85 15.32
N LEU A 65 -32.91 -12.68 14.97
CA LEU A 65 -33.03 -14.14 14.93
C LEU A 65 -33.39 -14.72 16.31
N PHE A 66 -32.81 -14.19 17.40
CA PHE A 66 -33.08 -14.68 18.77
C PHE A 66 -34.35 -14.11 19.38
N ARG A 67 -34.86 -12.99 18.85
CA ARG A 67 -36.13 -12.39 19.31
C ARG A 67 -37.35 -13.21 18.91
N HIS A 68 -37.26 -14.04 17.87
CA HIS A 68 -38.35 -14.91 17.40
C HIS A 68 -38.39 -16.26 18.13
N LYS A 69 -39.52 -16.58 18.80
CA LYS A 69 -39.70 -17.81 19.60
C LYS A 69 -40.05 -19.09 18.81
N ARG A 70 -40.18 -19.04 17.48
CA ARG A 70 -40.57 -20.22 16.66
C ARG A 70 -39.36 -21.09 16.32
N HIS A 71 -39.32 -22.31 16.87
CA HIS A 71 -38.16 -23.20 16.78
C HIS A 71 -37.85 -23.70 15.35
N ASN A 72 -38.88 -24.02 14.55
CA ASN A 72 -38.70 -24.60 13.21
C ASN A 72 -38.22 -23.59 12.15
N GLU A 73 -38.56 -22.31 12.30
CA GLU A 73 -38.12 -21.25 11.37
C GLU A 73 -36.71 -20.74 11.70
N ARG A 74 -36.24 -20.98 12.93
CA ARG A 74 -34.96 -20.46 13.42
C ARG A 74 -33.76 -21.13 12.74
N GLN A 75 -33.85 -22.42 12.42
CA GLN A 75 -32.76 -23.12 11.72
C GLN A 75 -32.57 -22.57 10.30
N ASN A 76 -33.63 -22.42 9.52
CA ASN A 76 -33.55 -21.89 8.15
C ASN A 76 -33.04 -20.43 8.14
N ARG A 77 -33.58 -19.56 9.00
CA ARG A 77 -33.10 -18.18 9.11
C ARG A 77 -31.65 -18.07 9.59
N SER A 78 -31.20 -18.97 10.45
CA SER A 78 -29.80 -19.00 10.88
C SER A 78 -28.84 -19.36 9.73
N ARG A 79 -29.23 -20.32 8.87
CA ARG A 79 -28.47 -20.67 7.67
C ARG A 79 -28.42 -19.52 6.68
N GLU A 80 -29.55 -18.87 6.40
CA GLU A 80 -29.61 -17.70 5.52
C GLU A 80 -28.73 -16.55 6.03
N LEU A 81 -28.70 -16.30 7.34
CA LEU A 81 -27.84 -15.30 7.95
C LEU A 81 -26.35 -15.63 7.75
N LEU A 82 -25.95 -16.88 7.95
CA LEU A 82 -24.56 -17.32 7.74
C LEU A 82 -24.15 -17.19 6.27
N LEU A 83 -24.98 -17.65 5.35
CA LEU A 83 -24.71 -17.52 3.90
C LEU A 83 -24.61 -16.06 3.47
N TRP A 84 -25.47 -15.19 3.99
CA TRP A 84 -25.38 -13.75 3.75
C TRP A 84 -24.09 -13.17 4.35
N TYR A 85 -23.73 -13.55 5.57
CA TYR A 85 -22.53 -13.08 6.25
C TYR A 85 -21.26 -13.48 5.50
N GLU A 86 -21.14 -14.75 5.09
CA GLU A 86 -20.02 -15.26 4.29
C GLU A 86 -19.87 -14.46 2.99
N LYS A 87 -20.98 -14.26 2.26
CA LYS A 87 -20.99 -13.50 1.01
C LYS A 87 -20.60 -12.03 1.18
N GLU A 88 -20.99 -11.38 2.27
CA GLU A 88 -20.57 -10.00 2.53
C GLU A 88 -19.13 -9.93 3.03
N LEU A 89 -18.67 -10.92 3.80
CA LEU A 89 -17.31 -10.99 4.31
C LEU A 89 -16.29 -11.06 3.16
N GLU A 90 -16.60 -11.80 2.09
CA GLU A 90 -15.75 -11.86 0.89
C GLU A 90 -15.54 -10.51 0.19
N LYS A 91 -16.44 -9.54 0.40
CA LYS A 91 -16.35 -8.21 -0.23
C LYS A 91 -15.59 -7.19 0.62
N VAL A 92 -15.38 -7.49 1.90
CA VAL A 92 -14.77 -6.58 2.86
C VAL A 92 -13.30 -6.96 3.03
N LYS A 93 -12.43 -5.95 2.96
CA LYS A 93 -11.01 -6.11 3.31
C LYS A 93 -10.78 -5.78 4.77
N LEU A 94 -9.93 -6.55 5.44
CA LEU A 94 -9.44 -6.16 6.75
C LEU A 94 -8.47 -4.99 6.59
N PRO A 95 -8.59 -3.94 7.41
CA PRO A 95 -7.65 -2.83 7.38
C PRO A 95 -6.29 -3.30 7.89
N GLU A 96 -5.28 -3.25 7.01
CA GLU A 96 -3.88 -3.55 7.33
C GLU A 96 -3.07 -2.28 7.62
N ALA A 97 -1.85 -2.42 8.15
CA ALA A 97 -0.95 -1.28 8.39
C ALA A 97 -0.59 -0.54 7.09
N LEU A 98 -0.46 0.79 7.14
CA LEU A 98 -0.14 1.64 5.97
C LEU A 98 1.11 1.13 5.23
N GLU A 99 0.96 0.88 3.94
CA GLU A 99 2.00 0.43 3.00
C GLU A 99 2.82 1.62 2.49
N TRP A 100 2.20 2.78 2.34
CA TRP A 100 2.80 4.02 1.84
C TRP A 100 3.29 4.94 2.96
N ASP A 101 3.91 4.38 3.99
CA ASP A 101 4.74 5.18 4.90
C ASP A 101 6.11 5.47 4.27
N MET A 102 6.95 6.28 4.93
CA MET A 102 8.25 6.67 4.36
C MET A 102 9.15 5.45 4.06
N TRP A 103 9.08 4.42 4.92
CA TRP A 103 9.87 3.20 4.75
C TRP A 103 9.34 2.32 3.63
N GLY A 104 8.03 2.16 3.52
CA GLY A 104 7.38 1.44 2.43
C GLY A 104 7.59 2.11 1.09
N ALA A 105 7.55 3.45 1.03
CA ALA A 105 7.89 4.21 -0.18
C ALA A 105 9.37 4.04 -0.58
N LEU A 106 10.29 4.04 0.40
CA LEU A 106 11.71 3.79 0.15
C LEU A 106 11.96 2.35 -0.33
N PHE A 107 11.28 1.38 0.29
CA PHE A 107 11.32 -0.01 -0.12
C PHE A 107 10.81 -0.16 -1.56
N TYR A 108 9.65 0.42 -1.88
CA TYR A 108 9.06 0.41 -3.22
C TYR A 108 10.04 0.95 -4.28
N VAL A 109 10.61 2.12 -4.03
CA VAL A 109 11.62 2.73 -4.90
C VAL A 109 12.85 1.84 -5.08
N GLY A 110 13.32 1.20 -4.01
CA GLY A 110 14.39 0.20 -4.06
C GLY A 110 14.04 -1.01 -4.93
N THR A 111 12.78 -1.48 -4.91
CA THR A 111 12.31 -2.58 -5.77
C THR A 111 12.23 -2.19 -7.24
N ILE A 112 11.94 -0.92 -7.56
CA ILE A 112 12.01 -0.40 -8.94
C ILE A 112 13.46 -0.41 -9.42
N PHE A 113 14.38 0.12 -8.61
CA PHE A 113 15.80 0.22 -8.97
C PHE A 113 16.43 -1.16 -9.20
N THR A 114 16.18 -2.09 -8.30
CA THR A 114 16.67 -3.48 -8.39
C THR A 114 15.90 -4.32 -9.40
N THR A 115 14.82 -3.78 -9.97
CA THR A 115 13.89 -4.48 -10.88
C THR A 115 13.27 -5.76 -10.29
N ILE A 116 13.30 -5.91 -8.96
CA ILE A 116 12.73 -7.08 -8.27
C ILE A 116 11.20 -7.06 -8.40
N GLY A 117 10.58 -5.91 -8.12
CA GLY A 117 9.14 -5.70 -8.28
C GLY A 117 8.26 -6.74 -7.57
N TYR A 118 8.35 -6.88 -6.24
CA TYR A 118 7.56 -7.85 -5.46
C TYR A 118 6.03 -7.73 -5.67
N GLY A 119 5.54 -6.54 -6.02
CA GLY A 119 4.11 -6.31 -6.29
C GLY A 119 3.23 -6.25 -5.03
N ASN A 120 3.83 -6.28 -3.84
CA ASN A 120 3.13 -6.11 -2.57
C ASN A 120 2.69 -4.64 -2.35
N ILE A 121 3.56 -3.68 -2.67
CA ILE A 121 3.27 -2.25 -2.62
C ILE A 121 3.23 -1.75 -4.06
N VAL A 122 2.08 -1.23 -4.48
CA VAL A 122 1.89 -0.69 -5.84
C VAL A 122 1.08 0.60 -5.80
N PRO A 123 1.41 1.58 -6.67
CA PRO A 123 0.70 2.85 -6.69
C PRO A 123 -0.72 2.64 -7.20
N ARG A 124 -1.68 3.11 -6.41
CA ARG A 124 -3.10 2.99 -6.71
C ARG A 124 -3.59 4.22 -7.46
N THR A 125 -2.93 5.37 -7.31
CA THR A 125 -3.28 6.58 -8.05
C THR A 125 -2.76 6.55 -9.49
N ILE A 126 -3.46 7.23 -10.40
CA ILE A 126 -3.01 7.39 -11.79
C ILE A 126 -1.66 8.12 -11.85
N MET A 127 -1.50 9.14 -11.00
CA MET A 127 -0.28 9.93 -10.93
C MET A 127 0.89 9.10 -10.42
N GLY A 128 0.73 8.32 -9.35
CA GLY A 128 1.75 7.43 -8.82
C GLY A 128 2.17 6.35 -9.83
N ARG A 129 1.23 5.83 -10.62
CA ARG A 129 1.55 4.89 -11.72
C ARG A 129 2.40 5.56 -12.80
N ALA A 130 2.02 6.75 -13.25
CA ALA A 130 2.81 7.51 -14.22
C ALA A 130 4.21 7.85 -13.70
N LEU A 131 4.30 8.32 -12.44
CA LEU A 131 5.57 8.60 -11.76
C LEU A 131 6.44 7.35 -11.64
N SER A 132 5.87 6.18 -11.40
CA SER A 132 6.61 4.91 -11.34
C SER A 132 7.28 4.56 -12.67
N VAL A 133 6.59 4.78 -13.78
CA VAL A 133 7.16 4.57 -15.11
C VAL A 133 8.31 5.54 -15.37
N VAL A 134 8.11 6.82 -15.08
CA VAL A 134 9.15 7.85 -15.24
C VAL A 134 10.36 7.56 -14.34
N TYR A 135 10.12 7.22 -13.08
CA TYR A 135 11.16 6.88 -12.11
C TYR A 135 11.95 5.63 -12.53
N ALA A 136 11.30 4.62 -13.09
CA ALA A 136 11.95 3.43 -13.63
C ALA A 136 12.80 3.73 -14.88
N ILE A 137 12.37 4.67 -15.74
CA ILE A 137 13.14 5.08 -16.92
C ILE A 137 14.39 5.84 -16.51
N ILE A 138 14.28 6.78 -15.56
CA ILE A 138 15.41 7.59 -15.07
C ILE A 138 16.36 6.76 -14.21
N GLY A 139 15.83 5.85 -13.40
CA GLY A 139 16.60 4.98 -12.51
C GLY A 139 17.33 3.85 -13.22
N ARG A 140 16.93 3.50 -14.47
CA ARG A 140 17.72 2.62 -15.31
C ARG A 140 19.04 3.32 -15.64
N PRO A 141 20.18 2.68 -15.40
CA PRO A 141 21.47 3.34 -15.54
C PRO A 141 21.67 3.76 -17.00
N SER A 142 21.69 5.06 -17.26
CA SER A 142 22.47 5.67 -18.34
C SER A 142 23.98 5.59 -18.04
N SER A 143 24.42 4.45 -17.51
CA SER A 143 25.80 4.06 -17.25
C SER A 143 25.94 2.57 -17.60
N LEU A 144 25.71 2.28 -18.88
CA LEU A 144 26.51 1.29 -19.61
C LEU A 144 27.78 2.00 -20.09
#